data_AF-A0A8J7T7I9-F1
#
_entry.id   AF-A0A8J7T7I9-F1
#
_cell.length_a   1.000
_cell.length_b   1.000
_cell.length_c   1.000
_cell.angle_alpha   90.00
_cell.angle_beta   90.00
_cell.angle_gamma   90.00
#
_symmetry.space_group_name_H-M   'P 1'
#
loop_
_entity.id
_entity.type
_entity.pdbx_description
1 polymer ?
#
loop_
_entity_poly.entity_id
_entity_poly.type
_entity_poly.pdbx_seq_one_letter_code
_entity_poly.pdbx_strand_id
1 'polypeptide(L)'
;STLILLLYFIFSDLTFAYDVIQTPEKVLKHPGKTVKLQCEYDATTTNYIYWYRQVGEGGLSLIGYSIGVGIINEEPEFKASRFVMNRNETKKSTLKIQSLESVDTAVYFCASSMTQCFRSDSQLNNN
;
A
#
# COMPACT_ATOMS: atom_id res chain seq x y z
N SER A 1 -4.44 -55.29 -12.62
CA SER A 1 -4.71 -54.56 -11.36
C SER A 1 -3.43 -53.87 -10.97
N THR A 2 -3.33 -52.58 -11.23
CA THR A 2 -2.11 -51.79 -10.97
C THR A 2 -2.57 -50.56 -10.19
N LEU A 3 -2.18 -50.47 -8.92
CA LEU A 3 -2.55 -49.36 -8.05
C LEU A 3 -1.82 -48.09 -8.49
N ILE A 4 -2.61 -47.07 -8.82
CA ILE A 4 -2.14 -45.70 -9.05
C ILE A 4 -2.02 -45.03 -7.67
N LEU A 5 -0.81 -44.93 -7.13
CA LEU A 5 -0.49 -44.03 -6.02
C LEU A 5 -0.11 -42.67 -6.62
N LEU A 6 -1.12 -41.90 -7.04
CA LEU A 6 -0.97 -40.47 -7.24
C LEU A 6 -0.76 -39.86 -5.86
N LEU A 7 0.50 -39.72 -5.45
CA LEU A 7 0.90 -38.78 -4.42
C LEU A 7 0.63 -37.38 -4.98
N TYR A 8 -0.63 -36.96 -4.91
CA TYR A 8 -1.00 -35.56 -4.96
C TYR A 8 -0.41 -34.90 -3.72
N PHE A 9 0.84 -34.48 -3.82
CA PHE A 9 1.33 -33.39 -2.99
C PHE A 9 0.63 -32.12 -3.46
N ILE A 10 -0.63 -31.96 -3.06
CA ILE A 10 -1.23 -30.63 -3.00
C ILE A 10 -0.55 -29.89 -1.84
N PHE A 11 0.68 -29.43 -2.07
CA PHE A 11 1.10 -28.18 -1.44
C PHE A 11 0.32 -27.07 -2.15
N SER A 12 -0.96 -26.98 -1.82
CA SER A 12 -1.65 -25.71 -1.91
C SER A 12 -0.97 -24.86 -0.83
N ASP A 13 0.15 -24.23 -1.17
CA ASP A 13 0.70 -23.16 -0.37
C ASP A 13 -0.41 -22.11 -0.31
N LEU A 14 -1.22 -22.18 0.75
CA LEU A 14 -2.14 -21.13 1.10
C LEU A 14 -1.27 -20.06 1.77
N THR A 15 -0.43 -19.41 0.98
CA THR A 15 0.16 -18.16 1.40
C THR A 15 -1.01 -17.19 1.50
N PHE A 16 -1.43 -16.87 2.72
CA PHE A 16 -2.14 -15.62 2.97
C PHE A 16 -1.16 -14.46 2.74
N ALA A 17 -0.74 -14.28 1.49
CA ALA A 17 -0.16 -13.03 1.07
C ALA A 17 -1.30 -12.02 1.14
N TYR A 18 -1.20 -11.06 2.05
CA TYR A 18 -2.04 -9.88 2.01
C TYR A 18 -1.64 -9.13 0.72
N ASP A 19 -2.34 -9.39 -0.36
CA ASP A 19 -1.93 -8.84 -1.64
C ASP A 19 -2.18 -7.32 -1.64
N VAL A 20 -1.10 -6.57 -1.83
CA VAL A 20 -1.16 -5.14 -2.16
C VAL A 20 -1.22 -5.04 -3.68
N ILE A 21 -2.36 -4.59 -4.19
CA ILE A 21 -2.59 -4.42 -5.63
C ILE A 21 -2.45 -2.94 -5.96
N GLN A 22 -1.44 -2.60 -6.77
CA GLN A 22 -1.22 -1.24 -7.24
C GLN A 22 -1.54 -1.10 -8.73
N THR A 23 -2.31 -0.06 -9.09
CA THR A 23 -2.69 0.22 -10.47
C THR A 23 -2.53 1.71 -10.82
N PRO A 24 -2.12 2.03 -12.05
CA PRO A 24 -1.50 1.13 -13.03
C PRO A 24 -0.07 0.70 -12.59
N GLU A 25 0.41 -0.44 -13.11
CA GLU A 25 1.79 -0.90 -12.88
C GLU A 25 2.83 0.04 -13.51
N LYS A 26 2.52 0.53 -14.71
CA LYS A 26 3.34 1.50 -15.44
C LYS A 26 2.47 2.56 -16.09
N VAL A 27 2.91 3.81 -16.02
CA VAL A 27 2.23 4.93 -16.64
C VAL A 27 3.25 5.90 -17.22
N LEU A 28 3.02 6.32 -18.47
CA LEU A 28 3.79 7.37 -19.12
C LEU A 28 2.83 8.49 -19.50
N LYS A 29 3.14 9.72 -19.08
CA LYS A 29 2.39 10.92 -19.44
C LYS A 29 3.32 12.08 -19.72
N HIS A 30 2.88 12.99 -20.58
CA HIS A 30 3.57 14.24 -20.82
C HIS A 30 3.50 15.17 -19.59
N PRO A 31 4.47 16.09 -19.44
CA PRO A 31 4.43 17.11 -18.40
C PRO A 31 3.13 17.92 -18.41
N GLY A 32 2.73 18.42 -17.24
CA GLY A 32 1.48 19.16 -17.01
C GLY A 32 0.22 18.28 -16.91
N LYS A 33 0.31 16.97 -17.17
CA LYS A 33 -0.81 16.04 -16.99
C LYS A 33 -0.90 15.53 -15.55
N THR A 34 -2.06 14.99 -15.19
CA THR A 34 -2.27 14.35 -13.89
C THR A 34 -2.13 12.84 -14.00
N VAL A 35 -1.35 12.25 -13.10
CA VAL A 35 -1.28 10.81 -12.87
C VAL A 35 -2.08 10.47 -11.63
N LYS A 36 -2.78 9.33 -11.65
CA LYS A 36 -3.47 8.76 -10.49
C LYS A 36 -2.97 7.33 -10.32
N LEU A 37 -2.36 7.07 -9.17
CA LEU A 37 -2.01 5.75 -8.70
C LEU A 37 -3.05 5.32 -7.66
N GLN A 38 -3.36 4.04 -7.65
CA GLN A 38 -4.33 3.43 -6.76
C GLN A 38 -3.71 2.20 -6.14
N CYS A 39 -3.96 2.02 -4.84
CA CYS A 39 -3.48 0.92 -4.05
C CYS A 39 -4.67 0.32 -3.31
N GLU A 40 -4.86 -0.98 -3.46
CA GLU A 40 -5.86 -1.78 -2.78
C GLU A 40 -5.17 -2.91 -2.02
N TYR A 41 -5.77 -3.34 -0.91
CA TYR A 41 -5.21 -4.42 -0.12
C TYR A 41 -6.28 -5.35 0.43
N ASP A 42 -5.96 -6.63 0.47
CA ASP A 42 -6.82 -7.63 1.09
C ASP A 42 -6.51 -7.76 2.58
N ALA A 43 -7.03 -6.82 3.38
CA ALA A 43 -6.92 -6.90 4.84
C ALA A 43 -8.28 -6.89 5.53
N THR A 44 -8.38 -7.61 6.64
CA THR A 44 -9.55 -7.66 7.53
C THR A 44 -9.53 -6.54 8.58
N THR A 45 -8.40 -5.87 8.80
CA THR A 45 -8.18 -4.87 9.86
C THR A 45 -7.85 -3.47 9.34
N THR A 46 -7.96 -2.46 10.22
CA THR A 46 -7.52 -1.09 9.97
C THR A 46 -6.00 -1.04 9.86
N ASN A 47 -5.49 -0.80 8.66
CA ASN A 47 -4.06 -0.70 8.39
C ASN A 47 -3.61 0.75 8.23
N TYR A 48 -2.37 1.01 8.61
CA TYR A 48 -1.63 2.18 8.14
C TYR A 48 -1.32 1.96 6.67
N ILE A 49 -1.48 2.99 5.85
CA ILE A 49 -1.10 2.97 4.42
C ILE A 49 -0.04 4.02 4.19
N TYR A 50 1.00 3.66 3.45
CA TYR A 50 2.13 4.52 3.13
C TYR A 50 2.26 4.65 1.63
N TRP A 51 2.66 5.84 1.17
CA TRP A 51 3.14 6.07 -0.19
C TRP A 51 4.60 6.48 -0.16
N TYR A 52 5.41 5.82 -0.97
CA TYR A 52 6.82 6.10 -1.15
C TYR A 52 7.14 6.44 -2.60
N ARG A 53 8.25 7.15 -2.77
CA ARG A 53 8.87 7.46 -4.05
C ARG A 53 10.32 6.98 -4.04
N GLN A 54 10.75 6.36 -5.14
CA GLN A 54 12.13 5.97 -5.39
C GLN A 54 12.61 6.56 -6.70
N VAL A 55 13.64 7.42 -6.65
CA VAL A 55 14.25 8.02 -7.84
C VAL A 55 15.46 7.19 -8.25
N GLY A 56 15.43 6.64 -9.46
CA GLY A 56 16.49 5.73 -9.93
C GLY A 56 16.70 4.55 -8.98
N GLU A 57 17.95 4.29 -8.62
CA GLU A 57 18.34 3.27 -7.63
C GLU A 57 18.53 3.86 -6.21
N GLY A 58 18.00 5.06 -5.96
CA GLY A 58 18.08 5.73 -4.67
C GLY A 58 17.26 5.04 -3.57
N GLY A 59 17.30 5.62 -2.38
CA GLY A 59 16.47 5.20 -1.25
C GLY A 59 14.99 5.53 -1.42
N LEU A 60 14.15 4.95 -0.55
CA LEU A 60 12.73 5.28 -0.46
C LEU A 60 12.52 6.60 0.28
N SER A 61 11.91 7.58 -0.38
CA SER A 61 11.40 8.80 0.25
C SER A 61 9.93 8.60 0.59
N LEU A 62 9.55 8.85 1.85
CA LEU A 62 8.16 8.80 2.28
C LEU A 62 7.41 10.04 1.76
N ILE A 63 6.31 9.83 1.04
CA ILE A 63 5.42 10.92 0.61
C ILE A 63 4.47 11.29 1.75
N GLY A 64 3.89 10.27 2.37
CA GLY A 64 2.93 10.42 3.44
C GLY A 64 2.31 9.09 3.82
N TYR A 65 1.51 9.12 4.88
CA TYR A 65 0.80 7.97 5.39
C TYR A 65 -0.60 8.30 5.87
N SER A 66 -1.44 7.27 5.94
CA SER A 66 -2.81 7.37 6.43
C SER A 66 -3.07 6.31 7.49
N ILE A 67 -3.59 6.75 8.63
CA ILE A 67 -3.92 5.89 9.78
C ILE A 67 -5.39 5.44 9.78
N GLY A 68 -6.20 5.98 8.88
CA GLY A 68 -7.63 5.70 8.78
C GLY A 68 -8.28 6.49 7.65
N VAL A 69 -9.54 6.17 7.32
CA VAL A 69 -10.31 6.87 6.29
C VAL A 69 -10.33 8.38 6.58
N GLY A 70 -9.95 9.19 5.60
CA GLY A 70 -9.88 10.65 5.72
C GLY A 70 -8.76 11.20 6.61
N ILE A 71 -7.94 10.35 7.25
CA ILE A 71 -6.83 10.79 8.11
C ILE A 71 -5.51 10.58 7.36
N ILE A 72 -4.86 11.68 6.98
CA ILE A 72 -3.66 11.69 6.14
C ILE A 72 -2.62 12.62 6.76
N ASN A 73 -1.38 12.14 6.83
CA ASN A 73 -0.21 12.91 7.23
C ASN A 73 0.80 12.87 6.09
N GLU A 74 1.12 14.03 5.54
CA GLU A 74 2.09 14.19 4.45
C GLU A 74 3.41 14.68 5.01
N GLU A 75 4.51 14.21 4.45
CA GLU A 75 5.83 14.73 4.79
C GLU A 75 5.95 16.20 4.36
N PRO A 76 6.71 17.04 5.08
CA PRO A 76 6.77 18.49 4.81
C PRO A 76 7.14 18.84 3.37
N GLU A 77 7.98 18.03 2.72
CA GLU A 77 8.41 18.23 1.33
C GLU A 77 7.29 17.98 0.30
N PHE A 78 6.27 17.21 0.67
CA PHE A 78 5.11 16.90 -0.17
C PHE A 78 3.83 17.61 0.27
N LYS A 79 3.84 18.27 1.43
CA LYS A 79 2.70 19.01 1.96
C LYS A 79 2.37 20.23 1.09
N ALA A 80 1.09 20.42 0.79
CA ALA A 80 0.60 21.50 -0.11
C ALA A 80 1.27 21.50 -1.49
N SER A 81 1.80 20.35 -1.92
CA SER A 81 2.45 20.18 -3.21
C SER A 81 1.46 19.71 -4.29
N ARG A 82 2.01 19.31 -5.44
CA ARG A 82 1.28 18.66 -6.53
C ARG A 82 0.89 17.21 -6.20
N PHE A 83 1.45 16.63 -5.14
CA PHE A 83 1.13 15.29 -4.66
C PHE A 83 -0.07 15.36 -3.72
N VAL A 84 -1.12 14.63 -4.06
CA VAL A 84 -2.37 14.60 -3.29
C VAL A 84 -2.69 13.15 -2.94
N MET A 85 -2.47 12.81 -1.68
CA MET A 85 -2.86 11.52 -1.13
C MET A 85 -4.35 11.55 -0.75
N ASN A 86 -5.05 10.42 -0.94
CA ASN A 86 -6.43 10.26 -0.50
C ASN A 86 -6.71 8.83 -0.03
N ARG A 87 -7.63 8.69 0.93
CA ARG A 87 -8.13 7.40 1.43
C ARG A 87 -9.61 7.53 1.80
N ASN A 88 -10.47 7.21 0.83
CA ASN A 88 -11.93 7.25 1.02
C ASN A 88 -12.48 5.95 1.62
N GLU A 89 -11.75 4.85 1.47
CA GLU A 89 -12.18 3.54 1.93
C GLU A 89 -11.07 2.93 2.78
N THR A 90 -11.45 2.07 3.73
CA THR A 90 -10.46 1.45 4.62
C THR A 90 -9.38 0.78 3.79
N LYS A 91 -9.75 -0.05 2.81
CA LYS A 91 -8.83 -0.89 2.03
C LYS A 91 -8.17 -0.26 0.81
N LYS A 92 -8.35 1.05 0.60
CA LYS A 92 -7.97 1.68 -0.66
C LYS A 92 -7.42 3.08 -0.47
N SER A 93 -6.25 3.33 -1.04
CA SER A 93 -5.64 4.64 -1.10
C SER A 93 -5.30 5.02 -2.53
N THR A 94 -5.29 6.32 -2.81
CA THR A 94 -4.86 6.86 -4.09
C THR A 94 -3.84 7.95 -3.88
N LEU A 95 -2.84 8.00 -4.76
CA LEU A 95 -1.91 9.11 -4.88
C LEU A 95 -2.14 9.77 -6.24
N LYS A 96 -2.47 11.06 -6.23
CA LYS A 96 -2.53 11.87 -7.45
C LYS A 96 -1.29 12.75 -7.53
N ILE A 97 -0.67 12.79 -8.69
CA ILE A 97 0.45 13.69 -9.00
C ILE A 97 -0.09 14.65 -10.06
N GLN A 98 -0.40 15.87 -9.65
CA GLN A 98 -0.93 16.91 -10.51
C GLN A 98 0.19 17.63 -11.25
N SER A 99 -0.12 18.26 -12.39
CA SER A 99 0.84 19.06 -13.18
C SER A 99 2.23 18.43 -13.25
N LEU A 100 2.29 17.17 -13.73
CA LEU A 100 3.49 16.33 -13.70
C LEU A 100 4.71 17.04 -14.29
N GLU A 101 5.87 16.89 -13.66
CA GLU A 101 7.15 17.42 -14.13
C GLU A 101 8.12 16.29 -14.44
N SER A 102 9.13 16.53 -15.28
CA SER A 102 10.14 15.52 -15.61
C SER A 102 10.85 14.97 -14.37
N VAL A 103 11.03 15.82 -13.35
CA VAL A 103 11.62 15.43 -12.07
C VAL A 103 10.79 14.42 -11.30
N ASP A 104 9.49 14.25 -11.59
CA ASP A 104 8.62 13.28 -10.91
C ASP A 104 8.78 11.85 -11.42
N THR A 105 9.66 11.63 -12.41
CA THR A 105 9.95 10.29 -12.95
C THR A 105 10.62 9.45 -11.87
N ALA A 106 9.90 8.43 -11.40
CA ALA A 106 10.27 7.60 -10.27
C ALA A 106 9.44 6.31 -10.25
N VAL A 107 9.87 5.34 -9.44
CA VAL A 107 9.00 4.24 -9.02
C VAL A 107 8.24 4.68 -7.77
N TYR A 108 6.95 4.40 -7.72
CA TYR A 108 6.08 4.73 -6.60
C TYR A 108 5.59 3.46 -5.96
N PHE A 109 5.71 3.37 -4.63
CA PHE A 109 5.33 2.19 -3.88
C PHE A 109 4.23 2.53 -2.88
N CYS A 110 3.20 1.71 -2.85
CA CYS A 110 2.27 1.63 -1.75
C CYS A 110 2.67 0.50 -0.81
N ALA A 111 2.58 0.75 0.49
CA ALA A 111 2.75 -0.29 1.50
C ALA A 111 1.65 -0.18 2.55
N SER A 112 1.37 -1.29 3.22
CA SER A 112 0.45 -1.31 4.35
C SER A 112 1.09 -1.98 5.57
N SER A 113 0.72 -1.52 6.77
CA SER A 113 1.12 -2.13 8.02
C SER A 113 -0.10 -2.35 8.90
N MET A 114 -0.22 -3.54 9.47
CA MET A 114 -1.31 -3.86 10.40
C MET A 114 -1.16 -3.04 11.67
N THR A 115 -2.27 -2.40 12.09
CA THR A 115 -2.34 -1.83 13.43
C THR A 115 -2.46 -2.98 14.43
N GLN A 116 -1.34 -3.47 14.95
CA GLN A 116 -1.38 -4.41 16.07
C GLN A 116 -1.78 -3.64 17.32
N CYS A 117 -3.05 -3.65 17.68
CA CYS A 117 -3.41 -3.47 19.07
C CYS A 117 -2.90 -4.71 19.82
N PHE A 118 -1.72 -4.63 20.43
CA PHE A 118 -1.40 -5.53 21.53
C PHE A 118 -2.39 -5.23 22.64
N ARG A 119 -3.55 -5.89 22.61
CA ARG A 119 -4.27 -6.12 23.86
C ARG A 119 -3.36 -7.08 24.61
N SER A 120 -2.55 -6.57 25.53
CA SER A 120 -2.12 -7.46 26.60
C SER A 120 -3.43 -7.86 27.25
N ASP A 121 -3.89 -9.08 27.01
CA ASP A 121 -4.82 -9.70 27.93
C ASP A 121 -4.04 -9.84 29.24
N SER A 122 -3.95 -8.73 30.00
CA SER A 122 -3.80 -8.79 31.42
C SER A 122 -5.07 -9.49 31.88
N GLN A 123 -4.92 -10.80 31.92
CA GLN A 123 -5.79 -11.80 32.46
C GLN A 123 -7.13 -11.25 33.02
N LEU A 124 -8.23 -11.66 32.41
CA LEU A 124 -9.52 -11.74 33.09
C LEU A 124 -9.40 -12.75 34.25
N ASN A 125 -8.75 -12.37 35.34
CA ASN A 125 -8.83 -13.02 36.63
C ASN A 125 -8.36 -12.08 37.75
N ASN A 126 -9.16 -11.08 38.07
CA ASN A 126 -9.20 -10.57 39.44
C ASN A 126 -10.65 -10.61 39.92
N ASN A 127 -10.94 -11.71 40.63
CA ASN A 127 -11.92 -11.94 41.70
C ASN A 127 -13.08 -10.95 41.84
#